data_AF-A0ABD6DHR9-F1
#
_entry.id   AF-A0ABD6DHR9-F1
#
_cell.length_a   1.000
_cell.length_b   1.000
_cell.length_c   1.000
_cell.angle_alpha   90.00
_cell.angle_beta   90.00
_cell.angle_gamma   90.00
#
_symmetry.space_group_name_H-M   'P 1'
#
loop_
_entity.id
_entity.type
_entity.pdbx_description
1 polymer ?
#
loop_
_entity_poly.entity_id
_entity_poly.type
_entity_poly.pdbx_seq_one_letter_code
_entity_poly.pdbx_strand_id
1 'polypeptide(L)'
;MSELADVVEAATKGLAEAADNAASKPGYEDRNLLALTLAVNRKRIGCDAGYFYDDRGCPVVWAVLPTGQVSWNLPPRYEQHIEESCLDEEWPMGGYDGHDRQLKNTRLVEDVAGRDTRVRGVRPR
;
A
#
# COMPACT_ATOMS: atom_id res chain seq x y z
N MET A 1 -0.75 -25.04 29.97
CA MET A 1 -0.16 -23.87 29.28
C MET A 1 -0.08 -24.07 27.77
N SER A 2 0.06 -25.30 27.23
CA SER A 2 0.19 -25.57 25.77
C SER A 2 -1.10 -25.33 24.97
N GLU A 3 -2.24 -25.87 25.42
CA GLU A 3 -3.49 -25.90 24.63
C GLU A 3 -4.06 -24.52 24.27
N LEU A 4 -3.91 -23.53 25.16
CA LEU A 4 -4.40 -22.17 24.92
C LEU A 4 -3.55 -21.42 23.89
N ALA A 5 -2.24 -21.71 23.81
CA ALA A 5 -1.36 -21.10 22.83
C ALA A 5 -1.69 -21.61 21.42
N ASP A 6 -1.90 -22.93 21.29
CA ASP A 6 -2.24 -23.58 20.02
C ASP A 6 -3.58 -23.08 19.46
N VAL A 7 -4.58 -22.86 20.34
CA VAL A 7 -5.89 -22.31 19.96
C VAL A 7 -5.78 -20.85 19.49
N VAL A 8 -4.97 -20.04 20.17
CA VAL A 8 -4.74 -18.64 19.77
C VAL A 8 -4.01 -18.58 18.43
N GLU A 9 -2.98 -19.41 18.24
CA GLU A 9 -2.24 -19.48 16.97
C GLU A 9 -3.16 -19.87 15.81
N ALA A 10 -3.96 -20.93 15.97
CA ALA A 10 -4.93 -21.36 14.97
C ALA A 10 -5.96 -20.28 14.64
N ALA A 11 -6.46 -19.56 15.65
CA ALA A 11 -7.40 -18.46 15.47
C ALA A 11 -6.77 -17.26 14.73
N THR A 12 -5.53 -16.90 15.06
CA THR A 12 -4.79 -15.84 14.36
C THR A 12 -4.52 -16.21 12.91
N LYS A 13 -4.18 -17.47 12.64
CA LYS A 13 -3.97 -17.98 11.28
C LYS A 13 -5.25 -17.96 10.45
N GLY A 14 -6.37 -18.42 11.00
CA GLY A 14 -7.67 -18.37 10.32
C GLY A 14 -8.15 -16.94 10.04
N LEU A 15 -7.84 -15.99 10.94
CA LEU A 15 -8.13 -14.57 10.73
C LEU A 15 -7.26 -13.97 9.62
N ALA A 16 -5.98 -14.32 9.57
CA ALA A 16 -5.06 -13.91 8.50
C ALA A 16 -5.50 -14.47 7.13
N GLU A 17 -5.89 -15.74 7.06
CA GLU A 17 -6.41 -16.37 5.83
C GLU A 17 -7.73 -15.72 5.36
N ALA A 18 -8.62 -15.37 6.27
CA ALA A 18 -9.86 -14.66 5.93
C ALA A 18 -9.60 -13.23 5.43
N ALA A 19 -8.63 -12.53 6.02
CA ALA A 19 -8.19 -11.21 5.58
C ALA A 19 -7.51 -11.25 4.21
N ASP A 20 -6.66 -12.26 3.98
CA ASP A 20 -5.98 -12.49 2.71
C ASP A 20 -7.00 -12.75 1.58
N ASN A 21 -7.99 -13.62 1.85
CA ASN A 21 -9.13 -13.90 0.95
C ASN A 21 -9.99 -12.67 0.66
N ALA A 22 -10.20 -11.79 1.64
CA ALA A 22 -10.94 -10.56 1.43
C ALA A 22 -10.17 -9.57 0.54
N ALA A 23 -8.84 -9.59 0.62
CA ALA A 23 -7.92 -8.75 -0.14
C ALA A 23 -7.43 -9.37 -1.48
N SER A 24 -7.79 -10.62 -1.78
CA SER A 24 -7.59 -11.29 -3.08
C SER A 24 -8.87 -11.35 -3.91
N LYS A 25 -9.95 -10.68 -3.50
CA LYS A 25 -11.06 -10.40 -4.43
C LYS A 25 -10.50 -9.67 -5.67
N PRO A 26 -10.93 -9.99 -6.90
CA PRO A 26 -10.26 -9.56 -8.14
C PRO A 26 -9.95 -8.05 -8.27
N GLY A 27 -10.71 -7.16 -7.63
CA GLY A 27 -10.43 -5.71 -7.63
C GLY A 27 -9.50 -5.20 -6.52
N TYR A 28 -9.15 -6.02 -5.54
CA TYR A 28 -8.24 -5.67 -4.44
C TYR A 28 -6.78 -5.95 -4.81
N GLU A 29 -6.52 -6.99 -5.58
CA GLU A 29 -5.17 -7.33 -6.06
C GLU A 29 -4.61 -6.24 -6.98
N ASP A 30 -5.41 -5.79 -7.95
CA ASP A 30 -5.05 -4.65 -8.82
C ASP A 30 -4.78 -3.38 -8.01
N ARG A 31 -5.64 -3.07 -7.02
CA ARG A 31 -5.46 -1.91 -6.14
C ARG A 31 -4.17 -2.00 -5.33
N ASN A 32 -3.84 -3.17 -4.80
CA ASN A 32 -2.67 -3.40 -3.98
C ASN A 32 -1.38 -3.26 -4.79
N LEU A 33 -1.34 -3.84 -6.00
CA LEU A 33 -0.25 -3.66 -6.93
C LEU A 33 -0.09 -2.19 -7.37
N LEU A 34 -1.20 -1.50 -7.64
CA LEU A 34 -1.19 -0.08 -7.98
C LEU A 34 -0.67 0.79 -6.83
N ALA A 35 -1.07 0.50 -5.59
CA ALA A 35 -0.60 1.22 -4.40
C ALA A 35 0.91 1.04 -4.18
N LEU A 36 1.42 -0.19 -4.30
CA LEU A 36 2.85 -0.48 -4.23
C LEU A 36 3.60 0.24 -5.36
N THR A 37 3.12 0.11 -6.59
CA THR A 37 3.70 0.76 -7.77
C THR A 37 3.70 2.28 -7.64
N LEU A 38 2.66 2.87 -7.05
CA LEU A 38 2.60 4.29 -6.75
C LEU A 38 3.71 4.69 -5.80
N ALA A 39 3.80 4.05 -4.63
CA ALA A 39 4.81 4.35 -3.61
C ALA A 39 6.23 4.24 -4.18
N VAL A 40 6.56 3.13 -4.85
CA VAL A 40 7.86 2.91 -5.50
C VAL A 40 8.20 4.02 -6.48
N ASN A 41 7.24 4.41 -7.32
CA ASN A 41 7.47 5.48 -8.29
C ASN A 41 7.65 6.84 -7.63
N ARG A 42 6.89 7.15 -6.56
CA ARG A 42 7.06 8.40 -5.79
C ARG A 42 8.45 8.47 -5.17
N LYS A 43 8.93 7.36 -4.58
CA LYS A 43 10.30 7.26 -4.06
C LYS A 43 11.36 7.48 -5.14
N ARG A 44 11.20 6.83 -6.32
CA ARG A 44 12.13 6.96 -7.46
C ARG A 44 12.26 8.38 -8.00
N ILE A 45 11.22 9.20 -7.89
CA ILE A 45 11.26 10.62 -8.30
C ILE A 45 11.62 11.57 -7.15
N GLY A 46 12.10 11.02 -6.02
CA GLY A 46 12.59 11.79 -4.87
C GLY A 46 11.51 12.36 -3.96
N CYS A 47 10.29 11.82 -4.01
CA CYS A 47 9.22 12.19 -3.07
C CYS A 47 9.19 11.23 -1.87
N ASP A 48 8.70 11.72 -0.75
CA ASP A 48 8.55 10.92 0.47
C ASP A 48 7.54 9.79 0.25
N ALA A 49 8.03 8.57 0.46
CA ALA A 49 7.30 7.34 0.34
C ALA A 49 8.09 6.23 1.06
N GLY A 50 7.35 5.30 1.64
CA GLY A 50 7.93 4.21 2.41
C GLY A 50 6.89 3.16 2.73
N TYR A 51 7.24 2.28 3.65
CA TYR A 51 6.31 1.34 4.23
C TYR A 51 6.56 1.18 5.73
N PHE A 52 5.56 0.70 6.45
CA PHE A 52 5.68 0.28 7.85
C PHE A 52 4.70 -0.87 8.10
N TYR A 53 4.83 -1.54 9.24
CA TYR A 53 3.87 -2.57 9.67
C TYR A 53 2.85 -1.98 10.63
N ASP A 54 1.56 -2.24 10.40
CA ASP A 54 0.51 -1.87 11.35
C ASP A 54 0.53 -2.75 12.62
N ASP A 55 -0.36 -2.46 13.56
CA ASP A 55 -0.51 -3.18 14.84
C ASP A 55 -0.86 -4.67 14.67
N ARG A 56 -1.29 -5.06 13.46
CA ARG A 56 -1.63 -6.44 13.09
C ARG A 56 -0.50 -7.12 12.31
N GLY A 57 0.63 -6.46 12.13
CA GLY A 57 1.75 -6.97 11.33
C GLY A 57 1.47 -6.98 9.83
N CYS A 58 0.48 -6.20 9.35
CA CYS A 58 0.23 -6.07 7.93
C CYS A 58 1.10 -4.95 7.36
N PRO A 59 1.77 -5.16 6.21
CA PRO A 59 2.54 -4.11 5.57
C PRO A 59 1.61 -3.00 5.07
N VAL A 60 2.01 -1.75 5.31
CA VAL A 60 1.31 -0.54 4.88
C VAL A 60 2.25 0.28 4.04
N VAL A 61 1.94 0.43 2.75
CA VAL A 61 2.69 1.33 1.87
C VAL A 61 2.09 2.73 1.92
N TRP A 62 2.94 3.75 1.91
CA TRP A 62 2.50 5.14 1.93
C TRP A 62 3.31 6.01 0.97
N ALA A 63 2.70 7.11 0.53
CA ALA A 63 3.34 8.07 -0.35
C ALA A 63 2.75 9.48 -0.17
N VAL A 64 3.58 10.51 -0.34
CA VAL A 64 3.13 11.91 -0.42
C VAL A 64 2.79 12.25 -1.87
N LEU A 65 1.54 12.64 -2.11
CA LEU A 65 1.06 13.19 -3.38
C LEU A 65 0.86 14.71 -3.26
N PRO A 66 0.79 15.44 -4.39
CA PRO A 66 0.42 16.86 -4.37
C PRO A 66 -0.94 17.13 -3.71
N THR A 67 -1.85 16.16 -3.74
CA THR A 67 -3.19 16.22 -3.15
C THR A 67 -3.24 15.75 -1.70
N GLY A 68 -2.09 15.38 -1.12
CA GLY A 68 -1.95 14.89 0.25
C GLY A 68 -1.31 13.51 0.33
N GLN A 69 -1.02 13.09 1.56
CA GLN A 69 -0.51 11.76 1.85
C GLN A 69 -1.60 10.70 1.61
N VAL A 70 -1.16 9.51 1.19
CA VAL A 70 -2.01 8.33 1.00
C VAL A 70 -1.33 7.09 1.57
N SER A 71 -2.09 6.16 2.15
CA SER A 71 -1.59 4.88 2.64
C SER A 71 -2.53 3.71 2.34
N TRP A 72 -1.99 2.52 2.11
CA TRP A 72 -2.76 1.30 1.88
C TRP A 72 -2.17 0.10 2.60
N ASN A 73 -3.02 -0.61 3.35
CA ASN A 73 -2.68 -1.94 3.85
C ASN A 73 -2.62 -2.91 2.67
N LEU A 74 -1.52 -3.64 2.61
CA LEU A 74 -1.29 -4.73 1.69
C LEU A 74 -1.35 -6.06 2.46
N PRO A 75 -1.80 -7.14 1.81
CA PRO A 75 -1.71 -8.47 2.40
C PRO A 75 -0.27 -8.90 2.62
N PRO A 76 0.03 -9.74 3.63
CA PRO A 76 1.39 -10.20 3.93
C PRO A 76 2.13 -10.82 2.73
N ARG A 77 1.42 -11.42 1.76
CA ARG A 77 2.03 -11.97 0.54
C ARG A 77 2.78 -10.94 -0.34
N TYR A 78 2.64 -9.64 -0.08
CA TYR A 78 3.37 -8.57 -0.76
C TYR A 78 4.69 -8.19 -0.08
N GLU A 79 5.01 -8.75 1.09
CA GLU A 79 6.20 -8.42 1.88
C GLU A 79 7.48 -8.54 1.05
N GLN A 80 7.69 -9.67 0.38
CA GLN A 80 8.84 -9.86 -0.50
C GLN A 80 8.93 -8.78 -1.60
N HIS A 81 7.81 -8.38 -2.19
CA HIS A 81 7.79 -7.33 -3.21
C HIS A 81 8.13 -5.94 -2.66
N ILE A 82 7.84 -5.69 -1.38
CA ILE A 82 8.18 -4.45 -0.70
C ILE A 82 9.67 -4.45 -0.33
N GLU A 83 10.17 -5.54 0.23
CA GLU A 83 11.59 -5.71 0.60
C GLU A 83 12.53 -5.61 -0.60
N GLU A 84 12.13 -6.17 -1.75
CA GLU A 84 12.89 -6.07 -3.01
C GLU A 84 12.75 -4.69 -3.69
N SER A 85 11.91 -3.81 -3.16
CA SER A 85 11.68 -2.48 -3.71
C SER A 85 12.72 -1.46 -3.22
N CYS A 86 12.58 -0.21 -3.66
CA CYS A 86 13.41 0.89 -3.17
C CYS A 86 12.76 1.66 -2.00
N LEU A 87 11.69 1.14 -1.41
CA LEU A 87 11.02 1.77 -0.28
C LEU A 87 11.81 1.50 1.01
N ASP A 88 11.93 2.52 1.84
CA ASP A 88 12.51 2.39 3.17
C ASP A 88 11.41 1.99 4.16
N GLU A 89 11.77 1.18 5.16
CA GLU A 89 10.90 0.90 6.29
C GLU A 89 10.90 2.12 7.22
N GLU A 90 9.88 2.96 7.09
CA GLU A 90 9.75 4.21 7.83
C GLU A 90 8.29 4.59 8.02
N TRP A 91 8.02 5.20 9.18
CA TRP A 91 6.70 5.72 9.48
C TRP A 91 6.51 7.09 8.80
N PRO A 92 5.34 7.38 8.21
CA PRO A 92 5.10 8.66 7.53
C PRO A 92 5.27 9.84 8.48
N MET A 93 6.13 10.80 8.11
CA MET A 93 6.37 12.02 8.92
C MET A 93 5.09 12.79 9.26
N GLY A 94 4.09 12.72 8.38
CA GLY A 94 2.81 13.43 8.52
C GLY A 94 1.77 12.73 9.38
N GLY A 95 2.04 11.55 9.96
CA GLY A 95 0.98 10.79 10.62
C GLY A 95 0.36 9.72 9.73
N TYR A 96 -0.52 8.90 10.30
CA TYR A 96 -1.42 8.06 9.50
C TYR A 96 -2.42 8.98 8.77
N ASP A 97 -2.59 8.78 7.46
CA ASP A 97 -3.38 9.68 6.61
C ASP A 97 -4.89 9.69 6.94
N GLY A 98 -5.38 8.69 7.68
CA GLY A 98 -6.74 8.64 8.26
C GLY A 98 -7.89 8.70 7.25
N HIS A 99 -7.58 8.71 5.95
CA HIS A 99 -8.54 8.91 4.89
C HIS A 99 -9.43 7.69 4.70
N ASP A 100 -10.68 7.92 4.32
CA ASP A 100 -11.55 6.83 3.94
C ASP A 100 -11.09 6.16 2.63
N ARG A 101 -11.58 4.94 2.40
CA ARG A 101 -11.20 4.13 1.24
C ARG A 101 -11.55 4.80 -0.10
N GLN A 102 -12.65 5.54 -0.18
CA GLN A 102 -13.07 6.18 -1.42
C GLN A 102 -12.08 7.28 -1.81
N LEU A 103 -11.71 8.15 -0.87
CA LEU A 103 -10.74 9.21 -1.11
C LEU A 103 -9.37 8.67 -1.53
N LYS A 104 -8.89 7.61 -0.85
CA LYS A 104 -7.63 6.93 -1.21
C LYS A 104 -7.68 6.40 -2.64
N ASN A 105 -8.76 5.70 -3.01
CA ASN A 105 -8.91 5.14 -4.35
C ASN A 105 -9.06 6.22 -5.42
N THR A 106 -9.79 7.31 -5.15
CA THR A 106 -9.88 8.46 -6.06
C THR A 106 -8.51 9.04 -6.34
N ARG A 107 -7.69 9.29 -5.30
CA ARG A 107 -6.33 9.80 -5.47
C ARG A 107 -5.41 8.83 -6.24
N LEU A 108 -5.58 7.53 -6.03
CA LEU A 108 -4.84 6.50 -6.78
C LEU A 108 -5.18 6.57 -8.29
N VAL A 109 -6.47 6.68 -8.61
CA VAL A 109 -6.93 6.82 -10.00
C VAL A 109 -6.46 8.15 -10.59
N GLU A 110 -6.52 9.25 -9.85
CA GLU A 110 -6.02 10.56 -10.28
C GLU A 110 -4.52 10.57 -10.54
N ASP A 111 -3.68 9.89 -9.74
CA ASP A 111 -2.24 9.80 -10.03
C ASP A 111 -1.99 8.97 -11.29
N VAL A 112 -2.65 7.82 -11.41
CA VAL A 112 -2.52 6.94 -12.59
C VAL A 112 -2.98 7.67 -13.86
N ALA A 113 -4.14 8.31 -13.84
CA ALA A 113 -4.69 9.08 -14.96
C ALA A 113 -3.89 10.37 -15.22
N GLY A 114 -3.38 11.02 -14.17
CA GLY A 114 -2.54 12.21 -14.25
C GLY A 114 -1.19 11.93 -14.90
N ARG A 115 -0.65 10.71 -14.75
CA ARG A 115 0.53 10.27 -15.51
C ARG A 115 0.27 10.13 -17.00
N ASP A 116 -0.95 9.79 -17.41
CA ASP A 116 -1.33 9.72 -18.82
C ASP A 116 -1.31 11.11 -19.50
N THR A 117 -1.58 12.17 -18.74
CA THR A 117 -1.47 13.55 -19.26
C THR A 117 -0.04 14.08 -19.33
N ARG A 118 0.92 13.50 -18.58
CA ARG A 118 2.34 13.92 -18.61
C ARG A 118 3.20 13.13 -19.61
N VAL A 119 2.67 12.09 -20.25
CA VAL A 119 3.36 11.36 -21.34
C VAL A 119 3.21 12.06 -22.71
N ARG A 120 2.42 13.14 -22.83
CA ARG A 120 2.46 14.02 -24.02
C ARG A 120 3.54 15.09 -23.92
N GLY A 121 4.78 14.60 -23.87
CA GLY A 121 5.97 15.38 -24.19
C GLY A 121 6.26 15.40 -25.70
N VAL A 122 5.25 15.55 -26.56
CA VAL A 122 5.48 16.00 -27.94
C VAL A 122 5.45 17.52 -27.89
N ARG A 123 6.64 18.14 -27.90
CA ARG A 123 6.76 19.59 -28.02
C ARG A 123 6.22 20.02 -29.39
N PRO A 124 5.50 21.14 -29.50
CA PRO A 124 5.26 21.75 -30.79
C PRO A 124 6.58 22.38 -31.26
N ARG A 125 7.07 21.94 -32.42
CA ARG A 125 7.82 22.75 -33.37
C ARG A 125 7.28 22.47 -34.75
#